data_AF-A0A1G9A500-F1
#
_entry.id   AF-A0A1G9A500-F1
#
_cell.length_a   1.000
_cell.length_b   1.000
_cell.length_c   1.000
_cell.angle_alpha   90.00
_cell.angle_beta   90.00
_cell.angle_gamma   90.00
#
_symmetry.space_group_name_H-M   'P 1'
#
loop_
_entity.id
_entity.type
_entity.pdbx_description
1 polymer ?
#
loop_
_entity_poly.entity_id
_entity_poly.type
_entity_poly.pdbx_seq_one_letter_code
_entity_poly.pdbx_strand_id
1 'polypeptide(L)'
;MADEHDTELLVRDARILSLDPAYDGRVSSIRVVGERIAAVADAGLAAGSPALEIPAAGATLVPLLDATVLSEHPGRDGSPVPTPGSQASFVVVAGGVTRSAALHQLVVAPEHLVLAVVDGQIVARDGEPIVDSRAHADAVGALDPRWGTWVDRTGYLHQHLHSIGRYDETRAGRRNAYVGAFWLYRNRIVYLDDSGFWAFGRFVDEELHHAGFVMERN
;
A
#
# COMPACT_ATOMS: atom_id res chain seq x y z
N MET A 1 27.67 -2.11 11.28
CA MET A 1 26.75 -2.64 10.26
C MET A 1 25.75 -3.50 11.00
N ALA A 2 24.63 -2.91 11.41
CA ALA A 2 23.49 -3.69 11.87
C ALA A 2 22.82 -4.26 10.63
N ASP A 3 22.59 -5.56 10.61
CA ASP A 3 22.03 -6.28 9.48
C ASP A 3 20.60 -5.79 9.22
N GLU A 4 20.35 -5.31 8.02
CA GLU A 4 19.07 -4.69 7.60
C GLU A 4 17.95 -5.74 7.38
N HIS A 5 18.22 -7.01 7.72
CA HIS A 5 17.40 -8.18 7.39
C HIS A 5 16.48 -8.69 8.51
N ASP A 6 16.46 -8.07 9.70
CA ASP A 6 15.81 -8.67 10.89
C ASP A 6 14.68 -7.82 11.50
N THR A 7 14.12 -6.86 10.76
CA THR A 7 12.98 -6.09 11.26
C THR A 7 11.75 -7.00 11.31
N GLU A 8 11.45 -7.46 12.53
CA GLU A 8 10.29 -8.27 12.83
C GLU A 8 9.12 -7.38 13.28
N LEU A 9 8.01 -7.45 12.55
CA LEU A 9 6.76 -6.76 12.85
C LEU A 9 5.69 -7.78 13.24
N LEU A 10 4.94 -7.46 14.28
CA LEU A 10 3.76 -8.22 14.70
C LEU A 10 2.53 -7.31 14.72
N VAL A 11 1.56 -7.55 13.83
CA VAL A 11 0.24 -6.92 13.88
C VAL A 11 -0.72 -7.84 14.63
N ARG A 12 -1.39 -7.34 15.66
CA ARG A 12 -2.27 -8.15 16.51
C ARG A 12 -3.74 -7.90 16.26
N ASP A 13 -4.47 -9.00 16.10
CA ASP A 13 -5.93 -9.04 16.20
C ASP A 13 -6.65 -8.08 15.25
N ALA A 14 -6.11 -7.94 14.03
CA ALA A 14 -6.74 -7.16 12.97
C ALA A 14 -7.84 -7.98 12.30
N ARG A 15 -8.94 -7.32 11.91
CA ARG A 15 -9.93 -7.92 11.02
C ARG A 15 -9.37 -7.98 9.60
N ILE A 16 -9.38 -9.15 8.96
CA ILE A 16 -8.90 -9.28 7.58
C ILE A 16 -9.99 -8.89 6.57
N LEU A 17 -9.63 -8.07 5.59
CA LEU A 17 -10.42 -7.82 4.36
C LEU A 17 -9.53 -8.11 3.15
N SER A 18 -9.53 -9.37 2.73
CA SER A 18 -8.75 -9.92 1.62
C SER A 18 -9.52 -10.06 0.30
N LEU A 19 -10.84 -9.77 0.32
CA LEU A 19 -11.77 -10.03 -0.78
C LEU A 19 -12.09 -11.50 -1.04
N ASP A 20 -11.56 -12.41 -0.22
CA ASP A 20 -11.94 -13.81 -0.19
C ASP A 20 -12.97 -14.02 0.94
N PRO A 21 -14.22 -14.40 0.62
CA PRO A 21 -15.26 -14.63 1.62
C PRO A 21 -14.91 -15.67 2.71
N ALA A 22 -13.97 -16.58 2.46
CA ALA A 22 -13.55 -17.58 3.45
C ALA A 22 -12.66 -16.98 4.56
N TYR A 23 -12.05 -15.82 4.31
CA TYR A 23 -11.11 -15.14 5.22
C TYR A 23 -11.62 -13.78 5.67
N ASP A 24 -12.46 -13.12 4.89
CA ASP A 24 -13.00 -11.80 5.20
C ASP A 24 -13.78 -11.83 6.53
N GLY A 25 -13.43 -10.89 7.41
CA GLY A 25 -14.04 -10.75 8.74
C GLY A 25 -13.34 -11.55 9.84
N ARG A 26 -12.40 -12.45 9.52
CA ARG A 26 -11.58 -13.12 10.55
C ARG A 26 -10.73 -12.11 11.30
N VAL A 27 -10.56 -12.35 12.59
CA VAL A 27 -9.62 -11.60 13.43
C VAL A 27 -8.36 -12.43 13.54
N SER A 28 -7.24 -11.91 13.04
CA SER A 28 -5.99 -12.65 12.98
C SER A 28 -4.81 -11.76 13.36
N SER A 29 -3.80 -12.38 13.97
CA SER A 29 -2.48 -11.79 14.16
C SER A 29 -1.55 -12.19 13.01
N ILE A 30 -0.74 -11.25 12.53
CA ILE A 30 0.20 -11.44 11.41
C ILE A 30 1.60 -11.06 11.84
N ARG A 31 2.54 -11.98 11.66
CA ARG A 31 3.98 -11.74 11.86
C ARG A 31 4.65 -11.56 10.50
N VAL A 32 5.42 -10.49 10.37
CA VAL A 32 6.24 -10.17 9.21
C VAL A 32 7.71 -10.22 9.64
N VAL A 33 8.53 -10.88 8.83
CA VAL A 33 9.99 -10.94 9.01
C VAL A 33 10.62 -10.61 7.67
N GLY A 34 11.39 -9.53 7.62
CA GLY A 34 11.91 -8.98 6.37
C GLY A 34 10.76 -8.63 5.41
N GLU A 35 10.82 -9.14 4.19
CA GLU A 35 9.85 -8.83 3.13
C GLU A 35 8.57 -9.69 3.14
N ARG A 36 8.46 -10.69 4.03
CA ARG A 36 7.41 -11.72 3.96
C ARG A 36 6.63 -11.90 5.24
N ILE A 37 5.38 -12.35 5.07
CA ILE A 37 4.55 -12.84 6.18
C ILE A 37 5.14 -14.17 6.65
N ALA A 38 5.64 -14.22 7.88
CA ALA A 38 6.20 -15.42 8.49
C ALA A 38 5.11 -16.31 9.11
N ALA A 39 4.07 -15.72 9.69
CA ALA A 39 2.98 -16.45 10.33
C ALA A 39 1.67 -15.65 10.34
N VAL A 40 0.56 -16.38 10.31
CA VAL A 40 -0.81 -15.86 10.48
C VAL A 40 -1.55 -16.80 11.42
N ALA A 41 -2.23 -16.28 12.44
CA ALA A 41 -3.06 -17.10 13.32
C ALA A 41 -4.25 -16.32 13.87
N ASP A 42 -5.40 -17.00 13.95
CA ASP A 42 -6.66 -16.43 14.48
C ASP A 42 -6.62 -16.29 16.02
N ALA A 43 -5.73 -17.04 16.69
CA ALA A 43 -5.49 -16.93 18.12
C ALA A 43 -4.09 -17.46 18.49
N GLY A 44 -3.54 -16.98 19.61
CA GLY A 44 -2.38 -17.61 20.24
C GLY A 44 -1.05 -17.45 19.50
N LEU A 45 -0.94 -16.48 18.58
CA LEU A 45 0.36 -16.16 17.98
C LEU A 45 1.27 -15.57 19.07
N ALA A 46 2.25 -16.36 19.51
CA ALA A 46 3.21 -15.97 20.53
C ALA A 46 3.90 -14.66 20.12
N ALA A 47 4.07 -13.74 21.07
CA ALA A 47 4.73 -12.46 20.82
C ALA A 47 6.20 -12.63 20.42
N GLY A 48 6.93 -13.52 21.09
CA GLY A 48 8.39 -13.51 20.99
C GLY A 48 8.94 -12.17 21.48
N SER A 49 9.80 -11.54 20.69
CA SER A 49 10.32 -10.18 20.94
C SER A 49 10.46 -9.44 19.62
N PRO A 50 9.34 -9.06 18.99
CA PRO A 50 9.38 -8.41 17.69
C PRO A 50 9.97 -7.01 17.83
N ALA A 51 10.63 -6.50 16.79
CA ALA A 51 11.14 -5.14 16.76
C ALA A 51 10.00 -4.11 16.87
N LEU A 52 8.83 -4.44 16.31
CA LEU A 52 7.63 -3.62 16.42
C LEU A 52 6.38 -4.49 16.62
N GLU A 53 5.54 -4.10 17.57
CA GLU A 53 4.22 -4.69 17.79
C GLU A 53 3.13 -3.63 17.61
N ILE A 54 2.13 -3.93 16.78
CA ILE A 54 1.01 -3.04 16.45
C ILE A 54 -0.29 -3.69 16.94
N PRO A 55 -0.91 -3.17 18.02
CA PRO A 55 -2.25 -3.60 18.41
C PRO A 55 -3.26 -3.09 17.39
N ALA A 56 -4.02 -4.00 16.78
CA ALA A 56 -4.97 -3.68 15.71
C ALA A 56 -6.39 -4.21 16.00
N ALA A 57 -6.70 -4.43 17.28
CA ALA A 57 -8.05 -4.78 17.72
C ALA A 57 -9.05 -3.69 17.29
N GLY A 58 -10.07 -4.08 16.54
CA GLY A 58 -11.08 -3.16 15.98
C GLY A 58 -10.64 -2.44 14.70
N ALA A 59 -9.41 -2.64 14.24
CA ALA A 59 -8.93 -2.20 12.94
C ALA A 59 -9.11 -3.29 11.86
N THR A 60 -9.05 -2.89 10.60
CA THR A 60 -9.11 -3.76 9.44
C THR A 60 -7.75 -3.77 8.74
N LEU A 61 -7.16 -4.96 8.55
CA LEU A 61 -6.02 -5.16 7.67
C LEU A 61 -6.51 -5.47 6.26
N VAL A 62 -6.06 -4.66 5.32
CA VAL A 62 -6.39 -4.75 3.91
C VAL A 62 -5.11 -5.03 3.13
N PRO A 63 -4.95 -6.21 2.55
CA PRO A 63 -3.86 -6.51 1.63
C PRO A 63 -3.89 -5.54 0.45
N LEU A 64 -2.74 -4.98 0.11
CA LEU A 64 -2.62 -4.15 -1.09
C LEU A 64 -2.65 -5.10 -2.28
N LEU A 65 -3.71 -5.03 -3.08
CA LEU A 65 -3.96 -6.00 -4.14
C LEU A 65 -3.08 -5.71 -5.35
N ASP A 66 -2.64 -6.78 -6.01
CA ASP A 66 -2.07 -6.69 -7.36
C ASP A 66 -3.22 -6.57 -8.36
N ALA A 67 -3.15 -5.62 -9.28
CA ALA A 67 -4.22 -5.39 -10.24
C ALA A 67 -4.49 -6.62 -11.14
N THR A 68 -3.49 -7.47 -11.36
CA THR A 68 -3.59 -8.76 -12.04
C THR A 68 -4.47 -9.79 -11.32
N VAL A 69 -4.71 -9.61 -10.01
CA VAL A 69 -5.66 -10.43 -9.24
C VAL A 69 -7.10 -10.00 -9.51
N LEU A 70 -7.30 -8.75 -9.96
CA LEU A 70 -8.63 -8.17 -10.24
C LEU A 70 -9.03 -8.31 -11.71
N SER A 71 -8.08 -8.44 -12.63
CA SER A 71 -8.28 -8.79 -14.03
C SER A 71 -8.12 -10.30 -14.22
N GLU A 72 -9.20 -10.98 -14.62
CA GLU A 72 -9.37 -12.44 -14.60
C GLU A 72 -8.27 -13.30 -15.29
N HIS A 73 -7.06 -13.47 -14.76
CA HIS A 73 -6.07 -14.48 -15.22
C HIS A 73 -5.38 -15.17 -14.00
N PRO A 74 -5.79 -16.40 -13.61
CA PRO A 74 -5.16 -17.14 -12.52
C PRO A 74 -3.84 -17.73 -13.02
N GLY A 75 -2.76 -16.97 -12.92
CA GLY A 75 -1.51 -17.44 -13.51
C GLY A 75 -0.32 -16.51 -13.38
N ARG A 76 0.01 -16.09 -12.16
CA ARG A 76 1.37 -15.95 -11.59
C ARG A 76 1.32 -15.11 -10.31
N ASP A 77 1.32 -15.84 -9.19
CA ASP A 77 1.63 -15.48 -7.80
C ASP A 77 0.88 -14.32 -7.14
N GLY A 78 -0.11 -14.71 -6.31
CA GLY A 78 -0.59 -13.91 -5.17
C GLY A 78 -2.06 -14.13 -4.87
N SER A 79 -2.40 -15.01 -3.92
CA SER A 79 -3.71 -14.93 -3.26
C SER A 79 -3.78 -13.58 -2.55
N PRO A 80 -4.91 -12.84 -2.60
CA PRO A 80 -5.05 -11.62 -1.83
C PRO A 80 -5.15 -11.92 -0.33
N VAL A 81 -5.26 -13.19 0.06
CA VAL A 81 -5.27 -13.65 1.45
C VAL A 81 -3.86 -13.57 2.02
N PRO A 82 -3.65 -12.90 3.16
CA PRO A 82 -2.37 -12.93 3.85
C PRO A 82 -2.12 -14.33 4.40
N THR A 83 -1.11 -15.01 3.85
CA THR A 83 -0.70 -16.35 4.26
C THR A 83 0.80 -16.39 4.54
N PRO A 84 1.28 -17.33 5.37
CA PRO A 84 2.71 -17.55 5.54
C PRO A 84 3.40 -17.75 4.20
N GLY A 85 4.52 -17.07 4.02
CA GLY A 85 5.28 -17.05 2.78
C GLY A 85 4.76 -16.07 1.73
N SER A 86 3.69 -15.29 1.96
CA SER A 86 3.28 -14.22 1.04
C SER A 86 4.09 -12.94 1.23
N GLN A 87 4.16 -12.08 0.20
CA GLN A 87 4.80 -10.76 0.30
C GLN A 87 4.03 -9.89 1.32
N ALA A 88 4.74 -9.18 2.18
CA ALA A 88 4.12 -8.32 3.19
C ALA A 88 3.77 -6.94 2.59
N SER A 89 2.58 -6.84 1.98
CA SER A 89 2.04 -5.59 1.42
C SER A 89 0.59 -5.41 1.84
N PHE A 90 0.34 -4.57 2.84
CA PHE A 90 -0.98 -4.35 3.43
C PHE A 90 -1.06 -3.01 4.18
N VAL A 91 -2.29 -2.56 4.41
CA VAL A 91 -2.62 -1.37 5.20
C VAL A 91 -3.51 -1.77 6.36
N VAL A 92 -3.21 -1.29 7.56
CA VAL A 92 -4.07 -1.40 8.74
C VAL A 92 -4.80 -0.09 8.91
N VAL A 93 -6.13 -0.15 8.81
CA VAL A 93 -7.04 1.00 8.89
C VAL A 93 -7.91 0.86 10.12
N ALA A 94 -7.97 1.89 10.97
CA ALA A 94 -8.85 1.92 12.12
C ALA A 94 -10.32 1.78 11.69
N GLY A 95 -11.08 0.92 12.38
CA GLY A 95 -12.48 0.67 12.07
C GLY A 95 -12.69 -0.22 10.84
N GLY A 96 -13.86 -0.10 10.22
CA GLY A 96 -14.28 -0.93 9.09
C GLY A 96 -13.91 -0.34 7.74
N VAL A 97 -13.44 -1.17 6.82
CA VAL A 97 -13.19 -0.81 5.42
C VAL A 97 -14.22 -1.47 4.51
N THR A 98 -14.71 -0.75 3.51
CA THR A 98 -15.66 -1.34 2.53
C THR A 98 -14.91 -2.15 1.48
N ARG A 99 -15.56 -3.21 0.96
CA ARG A 99 -15.03 -4.00 -0.16
C ARG A 99 -14.68 -3.14 -1.38
N SER A 100 -15.50 -2.12 -1.67
CA SER A 100 -15.26 -1.18 -2.76
C SER A 100 -13.98 -0.37 -2.54
N ALA A 101 -13.74 0.13 -1.33
CA ALA A 101 -12.50 0.85 -1.04
C ALA A 101 -11.25 -0.03 -1.22
N ALA A 102 -11.31 -1.29 -0.78
CA ALA A 102 -10.22 -2.26 -0.97
C ALA A 102 -9.94 -2.56 -2.45
N LEU A 103 -10.98 -2.70 -3.27
CA LEU A 103 -10.85 -2.91 -4.72
C LEU A 103 -10.22 -1.73 -5.47
N HIS A 104 -10.52 -0.50 -5.02
CA HIS A 104 -10.01 0.72 -5.65
C HIS A 104 -8.73 1.24 -5.00
N GLN A 105 -7.85 0.35 -4.52
CA GLN A 105 -6.52 0.66 -3.98
C GLN A 105 -6.49 1.64 -2.79
N LEU A 106 -7.60 1.75 -2.04
CA LEU A 106 -7.76 2.51 -0.80
C LEU A 106 -7.45 4.01 -0.87
N VAL A 107 -8.35 4.79 -0.28
CA VAL A 107 -8.09 6.18 0.12
C VAL A 107 -8.40 6.26 1.62
N VAL A 108 -7.39 6.59 2.42
CA VAL A 108 -7.43 6.50 3.88
C VAL A 108 -7.16 7.86 4.49
N ALA A 109 -8.09 8.38 5.29
CA ALA A 109 -7.88 9.60 6.06
C ALA A 109 -6.76 9.37 7.10
N PRO A 110 -5.93 10.39 7.41
CA PRO A 110 -4.74 10.22 8.23
C PRO A 110 -5.08 9.69 9.64
N GLU A 111 -6.19 10.14 10.22
CA GLU A 111 -6.67 9.69 11.54
C GLU A 111 -7.08 8.21 11.58
N HIS A 112 -7.28 7.59 10.42
CA HIS A 112 -7.62 6.17 10.31
C HIS A 112 -6.44 5.30 9.89
N LEU A 113 -5.30 5.86 9.46
CA LEU A 113 -4.14 5.06 9.07
C LEU A 113 -3.35 4.62 10.31
N VAL A 114 -3.42 3.35 10.66
CA VAL A 114 -2.62 2.77 11.75
C VAL A 114 -1.21 2.42 11.26
N LEU A 115 -1.14 1.71 10.13
CA LEU A 115 0.12 1.21 9.58
C LEU A 115 -0.02 0.99 8.07
N ALA A 116 1.00 1.36 7.30
CA ALA A 116 1.16 0.92 5.91
C ALA A 116 2.47 0.15 5.76
N VAL A 117 2.39 -1.08 5.25
CA VAL A 117 3.53 -1.93 4.94
C VAL A 117 3.52 -2.22 3.45
N VAL A 118 4.65 -1.98 2.78
CA VAL A 118 4.82 -2.23 1.35
C VAL A 118 6.12 -2.99 1.13
N ASP A 119 6.00 -4.21 0.62
CA ASP A 119 7.10 -5.14 0.39
C ASP A 119 7.97 -5.34 1.66
N GLY A 120 7.31 -5.45 2.81
CA GLY A 120 7.92 -5.58 4.15
C GLY A 120 8.45 -4.28 4.76
N GLN A 121 8.51 -3.20 3.98
CA GLN A 121 8.94 -1.89 4.48
C GLN A 121 7.77 -1.18 5.16
N ILE A 122 7.99 -0.65 6.35
CA ILE A 122 7.00 0.22 7.01
C ILE A 122 7.11 1.61 6.38
N VAL A 123 6.07 1.99 5.64
CA VAL A 123 6.04 3.26 4.89
C VAL A 123 5.45 4.38 5.73
N ALA A 124 4.42 4.06 6.51
CA ALA A 124 3.69 5.03 7.31
C ALA A 124 3.13 4.39 8.58
N ARG A 125 2.97 5.19 9.62
CA ARG A 125 2.45 4.78 10.92
C ARG A 125 1.73 5.96 11.58
N ASP A 126 0.60 5.69 12.22
CA ASP A 126 -0.16 6.69 12.97
C ASP A 126 -0.47 7.95 12.14
N GLY A 127 -0.82 7.75 10.86
CA GLY A 127 -1.10 8.83 9.91
C GLY A 127 0.12 9.52 9.29
N GLU A 128 1.34 9.21 9.74
CA GLU A 128 2.56 9.93 9.37
C GLU A 128 3.54 9.08 8.53
N PRO A 129 4.26 9.68 7.57
CA PRO A 129 5.32 8.99 6.83
C PRO A 129 6.52 8.66 7.73
N ILE A 130 7.15 7.51 7.49
CA ILE A 130 8.41 7.13 8.17
C ILE A 130 9.63 7.73 7.46
N VAL A 131 9.52 7.95 6.15
CA VAL A 131 10.62 8.40 5.29
C VAL A 131 10.25 9.72 4.61
N ASP A 132 11.19 10.66 4.54
CA ASP A 132 11.01 11.88 3.76
C ASP A 132 10.90 11.58 2.26
N SER A 133 9.87 12.12 1.61
CA SER A 133 9.59 11.85 0.18
C SER A 133 10.68 12.37 -0.75
N ARG A 134 11.33 13.49 -0.40
CA ARG A 134 12.38 14.05 -1.24
C ARG A 134 13.64 13.19 -1.18
N ALA A 135 14.07 12.84 0.02
CA ALA A 135 15.18 11.92 0.22
C ALA A 135 14.93 10.56 -0.46
N HIS A 136 13.70 10.06 -0.39
CA HIS A 136 13.29 8.83 -1.08
C HIS A 136 13.40 8.94 -2.60
N ALA A 137 12.89 10.03 -3.18
CA ALA A 137 12.95 10.26 -4.62
C ALA A 137 14.38 10.46 -5.12
N ASP A 138 15.23 11.16 -4.35
CA ASP A 138 16.65 11.30 -4.66
C ASP A 138 17.35 9.93 -4.68
N ALA A 139 16.98 9.00 -3.79
CA ALA A 139 17.49 7.63 -3.78
C ALA A 139 17.00 6.77 -4.95
N VAL A 140 15.77 7.01 -5.44
CA VAL A 140 15.24 6.39 -6.67
C VAL A 140 16.02 6.88 -7.90
N GLY A 141 16.40 8.16 -7.92
CA GLY A 141 17.26 8.75 -8.94
C GLY A 141 16.50 9.44 -10.08
N ALA A 142 17.09 10.49 -10.62
CA ALA A 142 16.43 11.40 -11.57
C ALA A 142 16.08 10.79 -12.94
N LEU A 143 16.61 9.61 -13.29
CA LEU A 143 16.38 8.93 -14.57
C LEU A 143 15.37 7.79 -14.49
N ASP A 144 14.65 7.65 -13.37
CA ASP A 144 13.66 6.59 -13.22
C ASP A 144 12.54 6.73 -14.28
N PRO A 145 12.20 5.64 -15.00
CA PRO A 145 11.21 5.66 -16.07
C PRO A 145 9.77 5.83 -15.57
N ARG A 146 9.53 6.07 -14.28
CA ARG A 146 8.21 6.40 -13.74
C ARG A 146 7.95 7.89 -13.63
N TRP A 147 8.96 8.73 -13.77
CA TRP A 147 8.83 10.20 -13.74
C TRP A 147 8.10 10.76 -14.96
N GLY A 148 7.08 11.59 -14.75
CA GLY A 148 6.30 12.18 -15.83
C GLY A 148 4.80 11.91 -15.67
N THR A 149 4.06 12.13 -16.75
CA THR A 149 2.60 12.09 -16.74
C THR A 149 2.06 10.70 -17.08
N TRP A 150 1.17 10.22 -16.23
CA TRP A 150 0.35 9.04 -16.40
C TRP A 150 -1.08 9.50 -16.67
N VAL A 151 -1.68 9.07 -17.78
CA VAL A 151 -2.99 9.54 -18.23
C VAL A 151 -3.94 8.35 -18.33
N ASP A 152 -5.14 8.48 -17.78
CA ASP A 152 -6.13 7.42 -17.92
C ASP A 152 -6.59 7.31 -19.39
N ARG A 153 -7.13 6.15 -19.77
CA ARG A 153 -7.54 5.90 -21.17
C ARG A 153 -8.54 6.90 -21.75
N THR A 154 -9.27 7.64 -20.90
CA THR A 154 -10.24 8.65 -21.35
C THR A 154 -9.66 10.07 -21.40
N GLY A 155 -8.46 10.30 -20.86
CA GLY A 155 -7.87 11.64 -20.70
C GLY A 155 -8.55 12.50 -19.63
N TYR A 156 -9.39 11.89 -18.79
CA TYR A 156 -10.09 12.52 -17.68
C TYR A 156 -9.17 12.83 -16.50
N LEU A 157 -8.16 11.99 -16.26
CA LEU A 157 -7.20 12.05 -15.17
C LEU A 157 -5.78 12.07 -15.74
N HIS A 158 -4.98 13.04 -15.30
CA HIS A 158 -3.55 13.16 -15.62
C HIS A 158 -2.79 13.26 -14.31
N GLN A 159 -1.97 12.26 -13.99
CA GLN A 159 -1.15 12.20 -12.79
C GLN A 159 0.32 12.40 -13.15
N HIS A 160 0.91 13.52 -12.72
CA HIS A 160 2.31 13.81 -12.98
C HIS A 160 3.17 13.48 -11.75
N LEU A 161 4.17 12.62 -11.92
CA LEU A 161 5.14 12.25 -10.90
C LEU A 161 6.44 13.02 -11.10
N HIS A 162 6.74 13.94 -10.20
CA HIS A 162 7.98 14.71 -10.22
C HIS A 162 9.12 13.93 -9.56
N SER A 163 10.33 14.02 -10.12
CA SER A 163 11.55 13.40 -9.56
C SER A 163 11.98 13.94 -8.20
N ILE A 164 11.27 14.95 -7.69
CA ILE A 164 11.47 15.54 -6.36
C ILE A 164 10.58 14.91 -5.27
N GLY A 165 9.88 13.82 -5.58
CA GLY A 165 8.99 13.13 -4.62
C GLY A 165 7.62 13.77 -4.46
N ARG A 166 7.20 14.60 -5.42
CA ARG A 166 5.91 15.31 -5.43
C ARG A 166 5.07 14.89 -6.62
N TYR A 167 3.75 14.84 -6.45
CA TYR A 167 2.83 14.64 -7.57
C TYR A 167 1.84 15.80 -7.69
N ASP A 168 1.30 15.96 -8.89
CA ASP A 168 0.06 16.70 -9.13
C ASP A 168 -0.89 15.88 -10.00
N GLU A 169 -2.18 15.97 -9.70
CA GLU A 169 -3.23 15.34 -10.47
C GLU A 169 -4.15 16.40 -11.06
N THR A 170 -4.37 16.33 -12.37
CA THR A 170 -5.47 17.04 -13.05
C THR A 170 -6.63 16.09 -13.24
N ARG A 171 -7.84 16.48 -12.81
CA ARG A 171 -9.05 15.66 -12.95
C ARG A 171 -10.20 16.46 -13.52
N ALA A 172 -10.84 15.94 -14.56
CA ALA A 172 -11.93 16.62 -15.27
C ALA A 172 -11.58 18.06 -15.73
N GLY A 173 -10.31 18.29 -16.10
CA GLY A 173 -9.81 19.63 -16.47
C GLY A 173 -9.49 20.56 -15.28
N ARG A 174 -9.79 20.16 -14.04
CA ARG A 174 -9.33 20.87 -12.84
C ARG A 174 -7.86 20.54 -12.59
N ARG A 175 -6.96 21.47 -12.92
CA ARG A 175 -5.54 21.36 -12.58
C ARG A 175 -5.33 21.33 -11.08
N ASN A 176 -4.32 20.59 -10.63
CA ASN A 176 -3.98 20.43 -9.21
C ASN A 176 -5.22 20.05 -8.38
N ALA A 177 -6.05 19.15 -8.92
CA ALA A 177 -7.17 18.60 -8.21
C ALA A 177 -6.73 17.87 -6.94
N TYR A 178 -5.56 17.24 -7.00
CA TYR A 178 -4.82 16.65 -5.89
C TYR A 178 -3.34 16.94 -6.07
N VAL A 179 -2.62 17.16 -4.97
CA VAL A 179 -1.19 17.41 -4.97
C VAL A 179 -0.63 16.86 -3.67
N GLY A 180 0.59 16.33 -3.69
CA GLY A 180 1.13 15.71 -2.50
C GLY A 180 2.50 15.12 -2.68
N ALA A 181 2.91 14.35 -1.68
CA ALA A 181 4.12 13.55 -1.68
C ALA A 181 3.81 12.12 -2.18
N PHE A 182 4.85 11.43 -2.67
CA PHE A 182 4.74 10.00 -2.94
C PHE A 182 6.05 9.27 -2.68
N TRP A 183 5.96 7.94 -2.52
CA TRP A 183 7.08 7.02 -2.36
C TRP A 183 6.94 5.83 -3.30
N LEU A 184 8.07 5.34 -3.81
CA LEU A 184 8.14 4.21 -4.73
C LEU A 184 8.86 3.02 -4.09
N TYR A 185 8.19 1.88 -4.03
CA TYR A 185 8.74 0.63 -3.49
C TYR A 185 8.58 -0.46 -4.53
N ARG A 186 9.69 -0.87 -5.18
CA ARG A 186 9.66 -1.76 -6.36
C ARG A 186 8.66 -1.24 -7.39
N ASN A 187 7.52 -1.90 -7.57
CA ASN A 187 6.45 -1.46 -8.48
C ASN A 187 5.21 -0.93 -7.74
N ARG A 188 5.28 -0.64 -6.44
CA ARG A 188 4.23 0.03 -5.67
C ARG A 188 4.50 1.53 -5.58
N ILE A 189 3.41 2.29 -5.51
CA ILE A 189 3.43 3.71 -5.20
C ILE A 189 2.49 3.99 -4.04
N VAL A 190 2.96 4.82 -3.11
CA VAL A 190 2.19 5.31 -1.97
C VAL A 190 2.13 6.81 -2.07
N TYR A 191 0.94 7.39 -1.92
CA TYR A 191 0.69 8.82 -1.95
C TYR A 191 0.29 9.32 -0.57
N LEU A 192 0.76 10.52 -0.22
CA LEU A 192 0.23 11.35 0.86
C LEU A 192 -0.15 12.69 0.24
N ASP A 193 -1.44 12.94 0.12
CA ASP A 193 -1.96 14.21 -0.40
C ASP A 193 -1.73 15.33 0.62
N ASP A 194 -1.55 16.56 0.14
CA ASP A 194 -1.38 17.75 1.01
C ASP A 194 -2.65 18.04 1.84
N SER A 195 -3.82 17.48 1.47
CA SER A 195 -5.02 17.48 2.32
C SER A 195 -5.01 16.41 3.42
N GLY A 196 -4.02 15.52 3.42
CA GLY A 196 -3.72 14.55 4.48
C GLY A 196 -4.11 13.10 4.18
N PHE A 197 -4.86 12.81 3.11
CA PHE A 197 -5.24 11.43 2.83
C PHE A 197 -4.09 10.62 2.21
N TRP A 198 -4.09 9.34 2.54
CA TRP A 198 -3.19 8.34 1.98
C TRP A 198 -3.88 7.58 0.85
N ALA A 199 -3.14 7.26 -0.20
CA ALA A 199 -3.65 6.42 -1.27
C ALA A 199 -2.56 5.53 -1.85
N PHE A 200 -2.95 4.40 -2.44
CA PHE A 200 -2.01 3.36 -2.84
C PHE A 200 -2.19 3.02 -4.32
N GLY A 201 -1.13 2.53 -4.94
CA GLY A 201 -1.17 2.13 -6.34
C GLY A 201 -0.04 1.17 -6.68
N ARG A 202 -0.06 0.71 -7.94
CA ARG A 202 0.93 -0.23 -8.45
C ARG A 202 1.17 -0.01 -9.95
N PHE A 203 2.41 -0.15 -10.35
CA PHE A 203 2.82 -0.28 -11.73
C PHE A 203 2.76 -1.75 -12.15
N VAL A 204 2.06 -2.02 -13.25
CA VAL A 204 1.98 -3.34 -13.90
C VAL A 204 2.36 -3.12 -15.35
N ASP A 205 3.49 -3.71 -15.75
CA ASP A 205 4.11 -3.46 -17.06
C ASP A 205 4.27 -1.95 -17.32
N GLU A 206 3.56 -1.41 -18.31
CA GLU A 206 3.60 0.01 -18.71
C GLU A 206 2.38 0.81 -18.19
N GLU A 207 1.62 0.25 -17.24
CA GLU A 207 0.41 0.86 -16.67
C GLU A 207 0.56 1.20 -15.19
N LEU A 208 -0.03 2.32 -14.75
CA LEU A 208 -0.24 2.67 -13.35
C LEU A 208 -1.70 2.40 -12.96
N HIS A 209 -1.89 1.50 -11.99
CA HIS A 209 -3.18 1.14 -11.42
C HIS A 209 -3.35 1.82 -10.06
N HIS A 210 -4.33 2.73 -9.97
CA HIS A 210 -4.54 3.55 -8.78
C HIS A 210 -5.97 4.11 -8.72
N ALA A 211 -6.61 4.07 -7.54
CA ALA A 211 -7.92 4.67 -7.30
C ALA A 211 -9.03 4.24 -8.29
N GLY A 212 -8.93 3.02 -8.83
CA GLY A 212 -9.85 2.50 -9.87
C GLY A 212 -9.55 2.94 -11.30
N PHE A 213 -8.47 3.70 -11.51
CA PHE A 213 -7.98 4.10 -12.82
C PHE A 213 -6.82 3.22 -13.25
N VAL A 214 -6.77 2.96 -14.56
CA VAL A 214 -5.62 2.41 -15.26
C VAL A 214 -5.08 3.53 -16.14
N MET A 215 -3.84 3.92 -15.90
CA MET A 215 -3.18 5.02 -16.57
C MET A 215 -1.97 4.53 -17.36
N GLU A 216 -1.79 5.07 -18.56
CA GLU A 216 -0.65 4.79 -19.43
C GLU A 216 0.28 5.99 -19.42
N ARG A 217 1.56 5.75 -19.70
CA ARG A 217 2.55 6.81 -19.82
C ARG A 217 2.26 7.65 -21.06
N ASN A 218 2.15 8.97 -20.90
CA ASN A 218 2.03 9.93 -21.99
C ASN A 218 3.39 10.32 -22.58
#